data_AF-H1SJ87-F1
#
_entry.id   AF-H1SJ87-F1
#
_cell.length_a   1.000
_cell.length_b   1.000
_cell.length_c   1.000
_cell.angle_alpha   90.00
_cell.angle_beta   90.00
_cell.angle_gamma   90.00
#
_symmetry.space_group_name_H-M   'P 1'
#
loop_
_entity.id
_entity.type
_entity.pdbx_description
1 polymer ?
#
loop_
_entity_poly.entity_id
_entity_poly.type
_entity_poly.pdbx_seq_one_letter_code
_entity_poly.pdbx_strand_id
1 'polypeptide(L)' 'FKKFAGIDVFDIELDAHDPDKIVEIVAALEPTIGGVNLEDIKAPECFYIEQKLRERMNIPVFHDDQHG' A
#
# COMPACT_ATOMS: atom_id res chain seq x y z
N PHE A 1 -2.29 -7.57 -12.19
CA PHE A 1 -3.61 -7.87 -11.58
C PHE A 1 -4.73 -8.22 -12.58
N LYS A 2 -5.19 -7.33 -13.48
CA LYS A 2 -6.39 -7.58 -14.32
C LYS A 2 -6.34 -8.83 -15.21
N LYS A 3 -5.26 -9.02 -15.98
CA LYS A 3 -5.12 -10.13 -16.93
C LYS A 3 -5.18 -11.52 -16.30
N PHE A 4 -4.69 -11.64 -15.06
CA PHE A 4 -4.49 -12.94 -14.41
C PHE A 4 -5.47 -13.21 -13.26
N ALA A 5 -5.98 -12.17 -12.60
CA ALA A 5 -6.87 -12.30 -11.44
C ALA A 5 -8.22 -11.58 -11.63
N GLY A 6 -8.45 -10.89 -12.76
CA GLY A 6 -9.67 -10.12 -13.00
C GLY A 6 -9.83 -8.86 -12.14
N ILE A 7 -8.83 -8.55 -11.29
CA ILE A 7 -8.83 -7.41 -10.37
C ILE A 7 -8.51 -6.11 -11.13
N ASP A 8 -9.39 -5.14 -11.00
CA ASP A 8 -9.16 -3.76 -11.47
C ASP A 8 -8.24 -3.03 -10.48
N VAL A 9 -7.17 -2.45 -11.02
CA VAL A 9 -6.15 -1.74 -10.23
C VAL A 9 -5.87 -0.39 -10.85
N PHE A 10 -5.51 0.57 -10.00
CA PHE A 10 -5.02 1.88 -10.38
C PHE A 10 -3.65 2.07 -9.74
N ASP A 11 -2.67 2.48 -10.52
CA ASP A 11 -1.36 2.87 -9.99
C ASP A 11 -1.47 4.27 -9.35
N ILE A 12 -0.83 4.42 -8.20
CA ILE A 12 -0.83 5.67 -7.42
C ILE A 12 0.59 5.91 -6.91
N GLU A 13 1.32 6.79 -7.60
CA GLU A 13 2.63 7.25 -7.18
C GLU A 13 2.50 8.47 -6.26
N LEU A 14 3.16 8.40 -5.10
CA LEU A 14 3.18 9.50 -4.13
C LEU A 14 4.54 10.20 -4.19
N ASP A 15 4.53 11.51 -4.48
CA ASP A 15 5.70 12.37 -4.26
C ASP A 15 5.79 12.74 -2.76
N ALA A 16 6.07 11.72 -1.95
CA ALA A 16 6.22 11.81 -0.51
C ALA A 16 7.36 10.88 -0.06
N HIS A 17 8.27 11.42 0.76
CA HIS A 17 9.42 10.66 1.28
C HIS A 17 9.34 10.40 2.77
N ASP A 18 8.39 11.03 3.46
CA ASP A 18 8.12 10.81 4.87
C ASP A 18 7.19 9.58 5.04
N PRO A 19 7.62 8.51 5.72
CA PRO A 19 6.81 7.32 5.95
C PRO A 19 5.45 7.59 6.60
N ASP A 20 5.39 8.52 7.56
CA ASP A 20 4.13 8.82 8.26
C ASP A 20 3.13 9.50 7.32
N LYS A 21 3.62 10.37 6.43
CA LYS A 21 2.80 11.02 5.41
C LYS A 21 2.30 10.02 4.37
N ILE A 22 3.11 9.05 3.98
CA ILE A 22 2.69 7.95 3.09
C ILE A 22 1.57 7.16 3.76
N VAL A 23 1.73 6.77 5.02
CA VAL A 23 0.71 6.04 5.79
C VAL A 23 -0.60 6.84 5.86
N GLU A 24 -0.54 8.14 6.13
CA GLU A 24 -1.74 8.98 6.15
C GLU A 24 -2.45 9.04 4.80
N ILE A 25 -1.72 9.27 3.71
CA ILE A 25 -2.31 9.40 2.38
C ILE A 25 -2.94 8.07 1.97
N VAL A 26 -2.23 6.95 2.12
CA VAL A 26 -2.74 5.63 1.73
C VAL A 26 -3.95 5.24 2.57
N ALA A 27 -3.92 5.44 3.89
CA ALA A 27 -5.06 5.13 4.75
C ALA A 27 -6.29 5.98 4.42
N ALA A 28 -6.12 7.23 3.97
CA ALA A 28 -7.24 8.08 3.56
C ALA A 28 -7.96 7.56 2.29
N LEU A 29 -7.31 6.72 1.49
CA LEU A 29 -7.90 6.13 0.28
C LEU A 29 -8.78 4.90 0.58
N GLU A 30 -8.74 4.33 1.80
CA GLU A 30 -9.45 3.10 2.19
C GLU A 30 -10.92 3.03 1.73
N PRO A 31 -11.76 4.09 1.84
CA PRO A 31 -13.16 4.00 1.42
C PRO A 31 -13.38 3.74 -0.09
N THR A 32 -12.35 3.92 -0.91
CA THR A 32 -12.42 3.83 -2.37
C THR A 32 -11.88 2.50 -2.90
N ILE A 33 -11.03 1.81 -2.14
CA ILE A 33 -10.26 0.65 -2.61
C ILE A 33 -10.53 -0.60 -1.77
N GLY A 34 -10.43 -1.77 -2.40
CA GLY A 34 -10.65 -3.07 -1.74
C GLY A 34 -9.39 -3.69 -1.13
N GLY A 35 -8.22 -3.12 -1.40
CA GLY A 35 -6.93 -3.57 -0.89
C GLY A 35 -5.79 -2.66 -1.36
N VAL A 36 -4.63 -2.77 -0.72
CA VAL A 36 -3.41 -2.03 -1.05
C VAL A 36 -2.29 -3.01 -1.38
N ASN A 37 -1.63 -2.80 -2.52
CA ASN A 37 -0.37 -3.42 -2.88
C ASN A 37 0.74 -2.37 -2.80
N LEU A 38 1.63 -2.49 -1.83
CA LEU A 38 2.83 -1.67 -1.71
C LEU A 38 3.93 -2.24 -2.61
N GLU A 39 4.61 -1.36 -3.32
CA GLU A 39 5.62 -1.70 -4.33
C GLU A 39 6.76 -0.69 -4.25
N ASP A 40 8.00 -1.14 -4.50
CA ASP A 40 9.18 -0.30 -4.73
C ASP A 40 9.50 0.72 -3.61
N ILE A 41 9.07 0.43 -2.37
CA ILE A 41 9.41 1.23 -1.20
C ILE A 41 10.71 0.71 -0.58
N LYS A 42 11.71 1.58 -0.46
CA LYS A 42 13.01 1.21 0.11
C LYS A 42 12.90 0.70 1.56
N ALA A 43 13.80 -0.22 1.91
CA ALA A 43 14.04 -0.60 3.29
C ALA A 43 14.92 0.45 4.03
N PRO A 44 14.76 0.61 5.36
CA PRO A 44 13.84 -0.13 6.23
C PRO A 44 12.41 0.45 6.32
N GLU A 45 12.11 1.54 5.62
CA GLU A 45 10.85 2.27 5.76
C GLU A 45 9.62 1.45 5.33
N CYS A 46 9.77 0.56 4.33
CA CYS A 46 8.71 -0.32 3.86
C CYS A 46 8.08 -1.18 4.98
N PHE A 47 8.89 -1.73 5.89
CA PHE A 47 8.41 -2.54 7.02
C PHE A 47 7.52 -1.74 7.96
N TYR A 48 7.93 -0.49 8.25
CA TYR A 48 7.17 0.41 9.11
C TYR A 48 5.84 0.80 8.47
N ILE A 49 5.87 1.18 7.19
CA ILE A 49 4.67 1.59 6.43
C ILE A 49 3.67 0.44 6.36
N GLU A 50 4.10 -0.76 6.00
CA GLU A 50 3.21 -1.93 5.92
C GLU A 50 2.58 -2.25 7.28
N GLN A 51 3.39 -2.30 8.35
CA GLN A 51 2.89 -2.58 9.70
C GLN A 51 1.82 -1.55 10.10
N LYS A 52 2.10 -0.25 9.89
CA LYS A 52 1.19 0.83 10.27
C LYS A 52 -0.12 0.81 9.50
N LEU A 53 -0.05 0.53 8.20
CA LEU A 53 -1.26 0.41 7.37
C LEU A 53 -2.10 -0.80 7.77
N ARG A 54 -1.47 -1.96 8.06
CA ARG A 54 -2.17 -3.15 8.55
C ARG A 54 -2.83 -2.95 9.91
N GLU A 55 -2.23 -2.14 10.79
CA GLU A 55 -2.82 -1.77 12.08
C GLU A 55 -4.01 -0.81 11.93
N ARG A 56 -3.98 0.09 10.94
CA ARG A 56 -4.93 1.21 10.79
C ARG A 56 -6.13 0.89 9.90
N MET A 57 -5.95 0.05 8.88
CA MET A 57 -6.93 -0.17 7.83
C MET A 57 -7.69 -1.47 8.01
N ASN A 58 -8.94 -1.52 7.54
CA ASN A 58 -9.80 -2.72 7.59
C ASN A 58 -9.78 -3.54 6.29
N ILE A 59 -8.92 -3.15 5.35
CA ILE A 59 -8.73 -3.84 4.07
C ILE A 59 -7.34 -4.49 4.02
N PRO A 60 -7.13 -5.52 3.17
CA PRO A 60 -5.83 -6.15 3.02
C PRO A 60 -4.76 -5.15 2.56
N VAL A 61 -3.61 -5.19 3.22
CA VAL A 61 -2.39 -4.49 2.82
C VAL A 61 -1.32 -5.57 2.60
N PHE A 62 -0.73 -5.56 1.42
CA PHE A 62 0.30 -6.50 0.99
C PHE A 62 1.47 -5.71 0.41
N HIS A 63 2.70 -6.25 0.52
CA HIS A 63 3.87 -5.65 -0.08
C HIS A 63 4.57 -6.67 -0.97
N ASP A 64 4.61 -6.42 -2.29
CA ASP A 64 5.07 -7.41 -3.27
C ASP A 64 6.57 -7.71 -3.09
N ASP A 65 7.42 -6.68 -2.98
CA ASP A 65 8.87 -6.92 -2.81
C ASP A 65 9.26 -7.68 -1.52
N GLN A 66 8.37 -7.74 -0.53
CA GLN A 66 8.61 -8.43 0.73
C GLN A 66 8.05 -9.86 0.76
N HIS A 67 6.94 -10.12 0.06
CA HIS A 67 6.14 -11.32 0.23
C HIS A 67 5.75 -12.03 -1.09
N GLY A 68 5.97 -11.36 -2.23
CA GLY A 68 5.68 -11.82 -3.59
C GLY A 68 6.65 -12.85 -4.14
#